data_AF-A0A7X8D915-F1
#
_entry.id   AF-A0A7X8D915-F1
#
_cell.length_a   1.000
_cell.length_b   1.000
_cell.length_c   1.000
_cell.angle_alpha   90.00
_cell.angle_beta   90.00
_cell.angle_gamma   90.00
#
_symmetry.space_group_name_H-M   'P 1'
#
loop_
_entity.id
_entity.type
_entity.pdbx_description
1 polymer ?
#
loop_
_entity_poly.entity_id
_entity_poly.type
_entity_poly.pdbx_seq_one_letter_code
_entity_poly.pdbx_strand_id
1 'polypeptide(L)'
;MLEFFISDGMKLSRIDLVADGCWINMVAPEDIEIQKIARRYQLDSDVIKYALDLDERSRIETDDNYTMILVNIPTLEEEDHTELYTTIPLSIILVDDAVITVCSEETPILRPFKEGMMRSFRTQMRSRFILQIMYRMDALFLNYLHVIGYCQVMFATFNSAHKSCRLFV
;
A
#
# COMPACT_ATOMS: atom_id res chain seq x y z
N MET A 1 -3.41 12.98 4.90
CA MET A 1 -4.72 12.93 4.21
C MET A 1 -5.55 11.77 4.72
N LEU A 2 -6.69 12.09 5.34
CA LEU A 2 -7.63 11.13 5.91
C LEU A 2 -8.94 11.02 5.11
N GLU A 3 -9.31 9.82 4.70
CA GLU A 3 -10.53 9.53 3.95
C GLU A 3 -11.31 8.36 4.56
N PHE A 4 -12.64 8.41 4.49
CA PHE A 4 -13.52 7.37 5.01
C PHE A 4 -14.41 6.84 3.90
N PHE A 5 -14.55 5.52 3.82
CA PHE A 5 -15.35 4.84 2.82
C PHE A 5 -16.28 3.82 3.47
N ILE A 6 -17.48 3.67 2.93
CA ILE A 6 -18.41 2.59 3.31
C ILE A 6 -19.01 1.98 2.06
N SER A 7 -19.24 0.67 2.10
CA SER A 7 -19.94 -0.04 1.02
C SER A 7 -21.34 -0.44 1.46
N ASP A 8 -22.31 -0.21 0.58
CA ASP A 8 -23.71 -0.68 0.72
C ASP A 8 -23.95 -2.02 -0.01
N GLY A 9 -22.88 -2.72 -0.41
CA GLY A 9 -22.94 -3.99 -1.11
C GLY A 9 -22.95 -3.91 -2.64
N MET A 10 -23.27 -2.75 -3.22
CA MET A 10 -23.18 -2.50 -4.67
C MET A 10 -22.22 -1.36 -5.02
N LYS A 11 -22.09 -0.35 -4.15
CA LYS A 11 -21.30 0.84 -4.39
C LYS A 11 -20.41 1.16 -3.20
N LEU A 12 -19.23 1.71 -3.48
CA LEU A 12 -18.39 2.36 -2.47
C LEU A 12 -18.73 3.84 -2.44
N SER A 13 -18.98 4.38 -1.25
CA SER A 13 -19.28 5.78 -1.03
C SER A 13 -18.29 6.37 -0.04
N ARG A 14 -17.79 7.57 -0.33
CA ARG A 14 -17.02 8.37 0.63
C ARG A 14 -17.97 8.99 1.66
N ILE A 15 -17.57 9.02 2.91
CA ILE A 15 -18.32 9.61 4.03
C ILE A 15 -17.45 10.63 4.78
N ASP A 16 -18.07 11.56 5.48
CA ASP A 16 -17.37 12.63 6.20
C ASP A 16 -16.97 12.23 7.64
N LEU A 17 -17.66 11.23 8.20
CA LEU A 17 -17.49 10.76 9.56
C LEU A 17 -17.32 9.25 9.58
N VAL A 18 -16.59 8.76 10.58
CA VAL A 18 -16.42 7.33 10.85
C VAL A 18 -17.79 6.68 11.11
N ALA A 19 -18.01 5.50 10.51
CA ALA A 19 -19.22 4.71 10.66
C ALA A 19 -18.86 3.22 10.80
N ASP A 20 -19.76 2.44 11.38
CA ASP A 20 -19.53 1.00 11.59
C ASP A 20 -19.35 0.27 10.25
N GLY A 21 -18.30 -0.56 10.19
CA GLY A 21 -17.90 -1.29 9.00
C GLY A 21 -17.22 -0.43 7.93
N CYS A 22 -16.76 0.79 8.26
CA CYS A 22 -16.06 1.64 7.31
C CYS A 22 -14.62 1.19 7.06
N TRP A 23 -14.08 1.66 5.94
CA TRP A 23 -12.67 1.66 5.64
C TRP A 23 -12.12 3.07 5.82
N ILE A 24 -11.05 3.19 6.59
CA ILE A 24 -10.31 4.42 6.82
C ILE A 24 -9.01 4.36 6.04
N ASN A 25 -8.84 5.26 5.08
CA ASN A 25 -7.62 5.37 4.30
C ASN A 25 -6.80 6.58 4.78
N MET A 26 -5.59 6.33 5.26
CA MET A 26 -4.65 7.32 5.76
C MET A 26 -3.43 7.36 4.84
N VAL A 27 -3.25 8.45 4.09
CA VAL A 27 -2.11 8.65 3.21
C VAL A 27 -1.33 9.86 3.68
N ALA A 28 -0.04 9.68 3.96
CA ALA A 28 0.82 10.70 4.58
C ALA A 28 0.08 11.44 5.73
N PRO A 29 -0.45 10.71 6.74
CA PRO A 29 -1.27 11.35 7.76
C PRO A 29 -0.45 12.31 8.62
N GLU A 30 -1.02 13.46 8.93
CA GLU A 30 -0.42 14.39 9.89
C GLU A 30 -0.61 13.88 11.33
N ASP A 31 0.23 14.33 12.28
CA ASP A 31 0.13 13.93 13.68
C ASP A 31 -1.27 14.14 14.26
N ILE A 32 -1.97 15.20 13.87
CA ILE A 32 -3.35 15.47 14.31
C ILE A 32 -4.31 14.37 13.83
N GLU A 33 -4.16 13.91 12.58
CA GLU A 33 -4.96 12.83 12.00
C GLU A 33 -4.66 11.49 12.69
N ILE A 34 -3.38 11.21 12.94
CA ILE A 34 -2.91 10.03 13.68
C ILE A 34 -3.53 9.99 15.07
N GLN A 35 -3.41 11.08 15.83
CA GLN A 35 -3.94 11.17 17.19
C GLN A 35 -5.47 11.04 17.23
N LYS A 36 -6.18 11.58 16.22
CA LYS A 36 -7.63 11.45 16.10
C LYS A 36 -8.06 9.98 15.97
N ILE A 37 -7.40 9.22 15.08
CA ILE A 37 -7.71 7.80 14.85
C ILE A 37 -7.25 6.94 16.03
N ALA A 38 -6.05 7.18 16.55
CA ALA A 38 -5.51 6.48 17.72
C ALA A 38 -6.45 6.59 18.93
N ARG A 39 -6.92 7.79 19.25
CA ARG A 39 -7.87 8.00 20.37
C ARG A 39 -9.22 7.34 20.14
N ARG A 40 -9.76 7.38 18.92
CA ARG A 40 -11.07 6.79 18.59
C ARG A 40 -11.09 5.27 18.75
N TYR A 41 -9.95 4.63 18.49
CA TYR A 41 -9.81 3.17 18.51
C TYR A 41 -8.94 2.65 19.65
N GLN A 42 -8.52 3.52 20.57
CA GLN A 42 -7.67 3.17 21.72
C GLN A 42 -6.38 2.46 21.29
N LEU A 43 -5.78 2.93 20.19
CA LEU A 43 -4.50 2.45 19.69
C LEU A 43 -3.38 3.33 20.24
N ASP A 44 -2.21 2.76 20.45
CA ASP A 44 -0.99 3.57 20.54
C ASP A 44 -0.78 4.28 19.20
N SER A 45 -0.43 5.57 19.23
CA SER A 45 -0.11 6.30 18.02
C SER A 45 1.08 5.70 17.26
N ASP A 46 1.98 5.01 17.95
CA ASP A 46 3.13 4.36 17.34
C ASP A 46 2.72 3.23 16.39
N VAL A 47 1.61 2.53 16.68
CA VAL A 47 1.03 1.50 15.78
C VAL A 47 0.70 2.07 14.39
N ILE A 48 0.19 3.30 14.35
CA ILE A 48 -0.12 3.99 13.09
C ILE A 48 1.18 4.50 12.43
N LYS A 49 2.13 4.99 13.24
CA LYS A 49 3.40 5.57 12.75
C LYS A 49 4.38 4.54 12.18
N TYR A 50 4.29 3.27 12.55
CA TYR A 50 5.11 2.21 11.94
C TYR A 50 5.01 2.19 10.41
N ALA A 51 3.85 2.57 9.84
CA ALA A 51 3.66 2.66 8.40
C ALA A 51 4.32 3.87 7.72
N LEU A 52 4.95 4.75 8.51
CA LEU A 52 5.62 5.97 8.04
C LEU A 52 7.14 5.87 8.16
N ASP A 53 7.64 4.81 8.80
CA ASP A 53 9.06 4.52 8.93
C ASP A 53 9.51 3.57 7.82
N LEU A 54 10.32 4.08 6.88
CA LEU A 54 10.81 3.32 5.72
C LEU A 54 11.68 2.12 6.09
N ASP A 55 12.28 2.11 7.30
CA ASP A 55 13.14 1.01 7.77
C ASP A 55 12.36 -0.12 8.45
N GLU A 56 11.04 0.04 8.58
CA GLU A 56 10.20 -0.92 9.29
C GLU A 56 10.03 -2.24 8.50
N ARG A 57 9.89 -3.34 9.25
CA ARG A 57 9.82 -4.69 8.68
C ARG A 57 8.41 -5.24 8.68
N SER A 58 8.07 -5.93 7.59
CA SER A 58 6.82 -6.67 7.47
C SER A 58 6.63 -7.63 8.64
N ARG A 59 5.49 -7.51 9.33
CA ARG A 59 5.09 -8.37 10.46
C ARG A 59 3.58 -8.38 10.63
N ILE A 60 3.09 -9.36 11.36
CA ILE A 60 1.74 -9.35 11.91
C ILE A 60 1.87 -9.15 13.41
N GLU A 61 1.12 -8.19 13.94
CA GLU A 61 1.04 -7.89 15.36
C GLU A 61 -0.42 -8.02 15.79
N THR A 62 -0.64 -8.64 16.93
CA THR A 62 -1.97 -8.85 17.49
C THR A 62 -1.96 -8.42 18.93
N ASP A 63 -2.90 -7.55 19.26
CA ASP A 63 -3.18 -7.06 20.60
C ASP A 63 -4.67 -7.29 20.90
N ASP A 64 -5.13 -6.95 22.11
CA ASP A 64 -6.52 -7.13 22.52
C ASP A 64 -7.46 -6.24 21.68
N ASN A 65 -7.00 -5.04 21.28
CA ASN A 65 -7.84 -4.04 20.61
C ASN A 65 -7.68 -4.02 19.08
N TYR A 66 -6.64 -4.65 18.54
CA TYR A 66 -6.35 -4.59 17.12
C TYR A 66 -5.53 -5.78 16.60
N THR A 67 -5.60 -5.98 15.29
CA THR A 67 -4.61 -6.78 14.56
C THR A 67 -4.00 -5.92 13.46
N MET A 68 -2.69 -5.71 13.52
CA MET A 68 -1.95 -4.96 12.51
C MET A 68 -1.22 -5.94 11.59
N ILE A 69 -1.37 -5.75 10.29
CA ILE A 69 -0.58 -6.41 9.26
C ILE A 69 0.24 -5.33 8.58
N LEU A 70 1.54 -5.33 8.82
CA LEU A 70 2.48 -4.43 8.18
C LEU A 70 3.18 -5.18 7.06
N VAL A 71 3.12 -4.63 5.85
CA VAL A 71 3.73 -5.25 4.66
C VAL A 71 4.43 -4.21 3.80
N ASN A 72 5.65 -4.53 3.37
CA ASN A 72 6.37 -3.69 2.42
C ASN A 72 5.81 -3.90 1.01
N ILE A 73 5.27 -2.82 0.45
CA ILE A 73 4.70 -2.78 -0.89
C ILE A 73 5.69 -2.20 -1.88
N PRO A 74 5.73 -2.69 -3.13
CA PRO A 74 6.59 -2.13 -4.15
C PRO A 74 6.11 -0.72 -4.55
N THR A 75 7.05 0.21 -4.70
CA THR A 75 6.81 1.55 -5.23
C THR A 75 7.88 1.94 -6.25
N LEU A 76 7.60 3.01 -6.99
CA LEU A 76 8.48 3.61 -7.99
C LEU A 76 8.82 5.03 -7.54
N GLU A 77 10.09 5.28 -7.34
CA GLU A 77 10.61 6.63 -7.09
C GLU A 77 11.26 7.17 -8.37
N GLU A 78 10.99 8.44 -8.69
CA GLU A 78 11.69 9.15 -9.76
C GLU A 78 12.85 9.94 -9.17
N GLU A 79 14.08 9.49 -9.38
CA GLU A 79 15.31 10.24 -9.07
C GLU A 79 16.07 10.55 -10.36
N ASP A 80 16.40 11.82 -10.61
CA ASP A 80 17.27 12.26 -11.72
C ASP A 80 16.96 11.61 -13.10
N HIS A 81 15.67 11.53 -13.46
CA HIS A 81 15.18 10.89 -14.70
C HIS A 81 15.41 9.38 -14.79
N THR A 82 15.66 8.72 -13.67
CA THR A 82 15.74 7.27 -13.54
C THR A 82 14.66 6.75 -12.60
N GLU A 83 13.96 5.70 -13.04
CA GLU A 83 12.97 5.00 -12.22
C GLU A 83 13.69 4.03 -11.28
N LEU A 84 13.56 4.27 -9.98
CA LEU A 84 14.09 3.41 -8.93
C LEU A 84 12.96 2.56 -8.34
N TYR A 85 13.13 1.25 -8.42
CA TYR A 85 12.21 0.30 -7.79
C TYR A 85 12.61 0.11 -6.32
N THR A 86 11.74 0.53 -5.42
CA THR A 86 11.94 0.40 -3.97
C THR A 86 10.68 -0.16 -3.31
N THR A 87 10.66 -0.18 -1.99
CA THR A 87 9.50 -0.58 -1.20
C THR A 87 9.21 0.42 -0.09
N ILE A 88 7.92 0.60 0.22
CA ILE A 88 7.46 1.37 1.37
C ILE A 88 6.53 0.50 2.23
N PRO A 89 6.43 0.75 3.54
CA PRO A 89 5.49 0.05 4.39
C PRO A 89 4.03 0.47 4.12
N LEU A 90 3.15 -0.52 4.08
CA LEU A 90 1.70 -0.37 4.14
C LEU A 90 1.19 -1.11 5.37
N SER A 91 0.55 -0.38 6.28
CA SER A 91 -0.11 -0.98 7.44
C SER A 91 -1.59 -1.19 7.16
N ILE A 92 -2.09 -2.36 7.50
CA ILE A 92 -3.51 -2.71 7.51
C ILE A 92 -3.87 -3.07 8.96
N ILE A 93 -4.60 -2.18 9.61
CA ILE A 93 -5.01 -2.32 11.01
C ILE A 93 -6.49 -2.70 11.03
N LEU A 94 -6.78 -3.86 11.60
CA LEU A 94 -8.12 -4.33 11.89
C LEU A 94 -8.48 -3.94 13.31
N VAL A 95 -9.62 -3.26 13.45
CA VAL A 95 -10.27 -2.96 14.73
C VAL A 95 -11.71 -3.46 14.70
N ASP A 96 -12.42 -3.40 15.82
CA ASP A 96 -13.73 -4.03 15.99
C ASP A 96 -14.78 -3.65 14.95
N ASP A 97 -14.81 -2.40 14.50
CA ASP A 97 -15.81 -1.83 13.60
C ASP A 97 -15.20 -1.30 12.29
N ALA A 98 -13.88 -1.33 12.07
CA ALA A 98 -13.26 -0.71 10.89
C ALA A 98 -12.02 -1.45 10.38
N VAL A 99 -11.67 -1.16 9.13
CA VAL A 99 -10.34 -1.47 8.56
C VAL A 99 -9.63 -0.15 8.31
N ILE A 100 -8.41 -0.01 8.80
CA ILE A 100 -7.59 1.20 8.64
C ILE A 100 -6.39 0.83 7.77
N THR A 101 -6.16 1.56 6.70
CA THR A 101 -4.94 1.46 5.89
C THR A 101 -4.10 2.70 6.08
N VAL A 102 -2.81 2.53 6.33
CA VAL A 102 -1.87 3.64 6.55
C VAL A 102 -0.65 3.45 5.65
N CYS A 103 -0.29 4.49 4.92
CA CYS A 103 0.90 4.50 4.06
C CYS A 103 1.48 5.92 3.97
N SER A 104 2.80 6.01 3.73
CA SER A 104 3.50 7.28 3.55
C SER A 104 3.09 8.01 2.26
N GLU A 105 2.60 7.29 1.24
CA GLU A 105 2.20 7.87 -0.05
C GLU A 105 1.02 7.13 -0.71
N GLU A 106 0.48 7.71 -1.79
CA GLU A 106 -0.59 7.10 -2.58
C GLU A 106 -0.08 5.88 -3.34
N THR A 107 -0.62 4.70 -3.03
CA THR A 107 -0.20 3.45 -3.68
C THR A 107 -1.17 3.00 -4.80
N PRO A 108 -0.67 2.50 -5.94
CA PRO A 108 -1.48 1.86 -6.98
C PRO A 108 -2.21 0.59 -6.49
N ILE A 109 -1.84 0.06 -5.31
CA ILE A 109 -2.52 -1.08 -4.68
C ILE A 109 -3.90 -0.66 -4.17
N LEU A 110 -4.00 0.48 -3.48
CA LEU A 110 -5.25 0.95 -2.84
C LEU A 110 -6.12 1.81 -3.76
N ARG A 111 -5.51 2.53 -4.71
CA ARG A 111 -6.22 3.44 -5.64
C ARG A 111 -7.49 2.86 -6.29
N PRO A 112 -7.48 1.66 -6.91
CA PRO A 112 -8.68 1.09 -7.52
C PRO A 112 -9.78 0.68 -6.52
N PHE A 113 -9.45 0.49 -5.24
CA PHE A 113 -10.48 0.35 -4.22
C PHE A 113 -11.17 1.70 -4.00
N LYS A 114 -10.41 2.79 -3.81
CA LYS A 114 -10.93 4.15 -3.64
C LYS A 114 -11.81 4.59 -4.81
N GLU A 115 -11.39 4.26 -6.02
CA GLU A 115 -12.09 4.61 -7.26
C GLU A 115 -13.29 3.69 -7.56
N GLY A 116 -13.59 2.71 -6.70
CA GLY A 116 -14.72 1.80 -6.87
C GLY A 116 -14.57 0.82 -8.05
N MET A 117 -13.36 0.64 -8.57
CA MET A 117 -13.07 -0.27 -9.69
C MET A 117 -13.05 -1.75 -9.26
N MET A 118 -13.01 -2.01 -7.96
CA MET A 118 -12.98 -3.35 -7.40
C MET A 118 -14.38 -3.98 -7.41
N ARG A 119 -14.57 -4.99 -8.26
CA ARG A 119 -15.83 -5.74 -8.37
C ARG A 119 -16.22 -6.36 -7.03
N SER A 120 -17.46 -6.13 -6.62
CA SER A 120 -18.02 -6.68 -5.37
C SER A 120 -17.18 -6.38 -4.13
N PHE A 121 -16.51 -5.22 -4.10
CA PHE A 121 -15.80 -4.76 -2.92
C PHE A 121 -16.79 -4.35 -1.83
N ARG A 122 -16.53 -4.83 -0.61
CA ARG A 122 -17.33 -4.54 0.59
C ARG A 122 -16.39 -4.29 1.75
N THR A 123 -16.48 -3.11 2.36
CA THR A 123 -15.63 -2.69 3.49
C THR A 123 -15.79 -3.60 4.72
N GLN A 124 -16.99 -4.16 4.90
CA GLN A 124 -17.32 -5.09 5.99
C GLN A 124 -16.67 -6.47 5.83
N MET A 125 -16.29 -6.88 4.62
CA MET A 125 -15.69 -8.20 4.37
C MET A 125 -14.17 -8.16 4.60
N ARG A 126 -13.75 -7.96 5.86
CA ARG A 126 -12.35 -7.67 6.24
C ARG A 126 -11.32 -8.64 5.67
N SER A 127 -11.54 -9.95 5.83
CA SER A 127 -10.61 -10.97 5.31
C SER A 127 -10.52 -10.92 3.78
N ARG A 128 -11.64 -10.71 3.09
CA ARG A 128 -11.66 -10.57 1.63
C ARG A 128 -10.91 -9.32 1.19
N PHE A 129 -11.09 -8.20 1.91
CA PHE A 129 -10.39 -6.96 1.61
C PHE A 129 -8.88 -7.14 1.74
N ILE A 130 -8.40 -7.72 2.85
CA ILE A 130 -6.98 -8.02 3.05
C ILE A 130 -6.44 -8.91 1.92
N LEU A 131 -7.11 -10.02 1.63
CA LEU A 131 -6.67 -10.93 0.56
C LEU A 131 -6.62 -10.24 -0.81
N GLN A 132 -7.55 -9.32 -1.09
CA GLN A 132 -7.52 -8.54 -2.32
C GLN A 132 -6.35 -7.54 -2.36
N ILE A 133 -6.00 -6.91 -1.23
CA ILE A 133 -4.80 -6.06 -1.13
C ILE A 133 -3.55 -6.90 -1.39
N MET A 134 -3.41 -8.03 -0.68
CA MET A 134 -2.27 -8.94 -0.81
C MET A 134 -2.10 -9.45 -2.25
N TYR A 135 -3.19 -9.90 -2.88
CA TYR A 135 -3.16 -10.34 -4.28
C TYR A 135 -2.67 -9.25 -5.24
N ARG A 136 -3.11 -7.99 -5.04
CA ARG A 136 -2.67 -6.87 -5.87
C ARG A 136 -1.21 -6.50 -5.63
N MET A 137 -0.77 -6.55 -4.36
CA MET A 137 0.63 -6.37 -3.99
C MET A 137 1.51 -7.40 -4.70
N ASP A 138 1.16 -8.69 -4.61
CA ASP A 138 1.92 -9.78 -5.25
C ASP A 138 1.98 -9.61 -6.78
N ALA A 139 0.85 -9.26 -7.40
CA ALA A 139 0.79 -9.02 -8.85
C ALA A 139 1.67 -7.83 -9.28
N LEU A 140 1.69 -6.75 -8.49
CA LEU A 140 2.52 -5.58 -8.76
C LEU A 140 4.01 -5.89 -8.56
N PHE A 141 4.34 -6.61 -7.48
CA PHE A 141 5.71 -7.03 -7.20
C PHE A 141 6.27 -7.90 -8.32
N LEU A 142 5.50 -8.89 -8.79
CA LEU A 142 5.87 -9.74 -9.91
C LEU A 142 6.03 -8.94 -11.21
N ASN A 143 5.17 -7.95 -11.45
CA ASN A 143 5.27 -7.09 -12.62
C ASN A 143 6.60 -6.30 -12.61
N TYR A 144 6.96 -5.70 -11.48
CA TYR A 144 8.21 -4.94 -11.37
C TYR A 144 9.45 -5.83 -11.49
N LEU A 145 9.44 -7.03 -10.90
CA LEU A 145 10.52 -8.00 -11.11
C LEU A 145 10.71 -8.36 -12.59
N HIS A 146 9.62 -8.53 -13.35
CA HIS A 146 9.72 -8.77 -14.78
C HIS A 146 10.33 -7.58 -15.52
N VAL A 147 9.93 -6.34 -15.21
CA VAL A 147 10.48 -5.13 -15.84
C VAL A 147 11.98 -5.01 -15.56
N ILE A 148 12.40 -5.15 -14.30
CA ILE A 148 13.81 -5.15 -13.90
C ILE A 148 14.59 -6.23 -14.68
N GLY A 149 14.02 -7.43 -14.78
CA GLY A 149 14.61 -8.53 -15.55
C GLY A 149 14.83 -8.18 -17.02
N TYR A 150 13.83 -7.56 -17.68
CA TYR A 150 13.99 -7.10 -19.06
C TYR A 150 15.06 -6.01 -19.21
N CYS A 151 15.09 -5.04 -18.29
CA CYS A 151 16.12 -3.98 -18.28
C CYS A 151 17.53 -4.58 -18.20
N GLN A 152 17.75 -5.55 -17.30
CA GLN A 152 19.04 -6.23 -17.17
C GLN A 152 19.47 -6.93 -18.47
N VAL A 153 18.55 -7.65 -19.14
CA VAL A 153 18.83 -8.33 -20.41
C VAL A 153 19.15 -7.33 -21.53
N MET A 154 18.39 -6.23 -21.59
CA MET A 154 18.60 -5.19 -22.60
C MET A 154 19.96 -4.50 -22.41
N PHE A 155 20.33 -4.15 -21.17
CA PHE A 155 21.65 -3.58 -20.86
C PHE A 155 22.79 -4.55 -21.20
N ALA A 156 22.65 -5.85 -20.90
CA ALA A 156 23.66 -6.85 -21.25
C ALA A 156 23.82 -7.01 -22.78
N THR A 157 22.72 -6.97 -23.52
CA THR A 157 22.70 -7.05 -24.98
C THR A 157 23.33 -5.80 -25.61
N PHE A 158 22.97 -4.61 -25.12
CA PHE A 158 23.53 -3.34 -25.56
C PHE A 158 25.05 -3.27 -25.32
N ASN A 159 25.51 -3.64 -24.11
CA ASN A 159 26.94 -3.68 -23.80
C ASN A 159 27.71 -4.69 -24.65
N SER A 160 27.12 -5.85 -24.95
CA SER A 160 27.72 -6.86 -25.83
C SER A 160 27.83 -6.35 -27.27
N ALA A 161 26.80 -5.69 -27.79
CA ALA A 161 26.82 -5.07 -29.12
C ALA A 161 27.88 -3.95 -29.21
N HIS A 162 27.98 -3.08 -28.18
CA HIS A 162 28.98 -2.01 -28.15
C HIS A 162 30.43 -2.54 -28.07
N LYS A 163 30.68 -3.62 -27.31
CA LYS A 163 31.99 -4.31 -27.31
C LYS A 163 32.33 -4.87 -28.69
N SER A 164 31.38 -5.49 -29.38
CA SER A 164 31.57 -6.00 -30.74
C SER A 164 31.86 -4.90 -31.77
N CYS A 165 31.25 -3.72 -31.66
CA CYS A 165 31.57 -2.59 -32.54
C CYS A 165 32.98 -2.01 -32.32
N ARG A 166 33.54 -2.10 -31.10
CA ARG A 166 34.93 -1.67 -30.82
C ARG A 166 36.00 -2.60 -31.41
N LEU A 167 35.65 -3.81 -31.85
CA LEU A 167 36.59 -4.75 -32.50
C LEU A 167 36.78 -4.50 -34.01
N PHE A 168 36.02 -3.56 -34.59
CA PHE A 168 36.06 -3.22 -36.02
C PHE A 168 36.64 -1.82 -36.31
N VAL A 169 37.31 -1.19 -35.34
CA VAL A 169 38.02 0.09 -35.47
C VAL A 169 39.48 -0.09 -35.10
#